data_AF-A0A2V6J116-F1
#
_entry.id   AF-A0A2V6J116-F1
#
_cell.length_a   1.000
_cell.length_b   1.000
_cell.length_c   1.000
_cell.angle_alpha   90.00
_cell.angle_beta   90.00
_cell.angle_gamma   90.00
#
_symmetry.space_group_name_H-M   'P 1'
#
loop_
_entity.id
_entity.type
_entity.pdbx_description
1 polymer ?
#
loop_
_entity_poly.entity_id
_entity_poly.type
_entity_poly.pdbx_seq_one_letter_code
_entity_poly.pdbx_strand_id
1 'polypeptide(L)'
;MSVTYLEAIREAQAKLLRDDKRVFIYGQDVGGTFGGAFKATKGLAKEFPGRVLNTPISEDAMVGTAIGAALEGMRPIVEMQFADFSSIALNQILNNAGTHYWRTNISVPITIRLPSGGTKGSGPFHSQSMESLYAHYPGLIVMTPATVEDAYTMLIDAVAIDDPVIYCEHK
;
A
#
# COMPACT_ATOMS: atom_id res chain seq x y z
N MET A 1 -14.54 -15.98 16.71
CA MET A 1 -13.47 -15.11 17.24
C MET A 1 -13.66 -13.75 16.63
N SER A 2 -13.50 -12.67 17.40
CA SER A 2 -13.48 -11.31 16.85
C SER A 2 -12.19 -11.09 16.06
N VAL A 3 -12.31 -10.53 14.85
CA VAL A 3 -11.16 -10.19 13.98
C VAL A 3 -10.72 -8.77 14.31
N THR A 4 -9.41 -8.56 14.48
CA THR A 4 -8.85 -7.22 14.69
C THR A 4 -8.68 -6.47 13.36
N TYR A 5 -8.54 -5.14 13.43
CA TYR A 5 -8.30 -4.30 12.25
C TYR A 5 -7.06 -4.74 11.45
N LEU A 6 -5.97 -5.06 12.16
CA LEU A 6 -4.74 -5.58 11.56
C LEU A 6 -4.93 -6.94 10.89
N GLU A 7 -5.68 -7.85 11.54
CA GLU A 7 -5.98 -9.16 10.96
C GLU A 7 -6.86 -9.03 9.71
N ALA A 8 -7.82 -8.10 9.69
CA ALA A 8 -8.62 -7.81 8.50
C ALA A 8 -7.75 -7.38 7.31
N ILE A 9 -6.79 -6.47 7.52
CA ILE A 9 -5.83 -6.07 6.48
C ILE A 9 -5.00 -7.26 6.00
N ARG A 10 -4.52 -8.10 6.92
CA ARG A 10 -3.73 -9.29 6.57
C ARG A 10 -4.55 -10.29 5.75
N GLU A 11 -5.79 -10.57 6.16
CA GLU A 11 -6.67 -11.52 5.48
C GLU A 11 -7.12 -10.99 4.10
N ALA A 12 -7.35 -9.69 3.95
CA ALA A 12 -7.61 -9.07 2.66
C ALA A 12 -6.42 -9.24 1.70
N GLN A 13 -5.19 -8.99 2.16
CA GLN A 13 -4.00 -9.23 1.36
C GLN A 13 -3.81 -10.71 0.99
N ALA A 14 -4.06 -11.63 1.92
CA ALA A 14 -4.00 -13.07 1.65
C ALA A 14 -5.01 -13.50 0.58
N LYS A 15 -6.24 -12.98 0.65
CA LYS A 15 -7.28 -13.20 -0.37
C LYS A 15 -6.85 -12.66 -1.72
N LEU A 16 -6.40 -11.41 -1.79
CA LEU A 16 -5.98 -10.76 -3.04
C LEU A 16 -4.82 -11.51 -3.71
N LEU A 17 -3.83 -11.94 -2.92
CA LEU A 17 -2.78 -12.82 -3.41
C LEU A 17 -3.39 -14.11 -3.97
N ARG A 18 -4.24 -14.81 -3.21
CA ARG A 18 -4.81 -16.09 -3.64
C ARG A 18 -5.61 -16.00 -4.94
N ASP A 19 -6.36 -14.91 -5.12
CA ASP A 19 -7.33 -14.78 -6.20
C ASP A 19 -6.72 -14.23 -7.49
N ASP A 20 -5.66 -13.42 -7.42
CA ASP A 20 -5.03 -12.83 -8.60
C ASP A 20 -3.51 -13.07 -8.62
N LYS A 21 -3.04 -13.69 -9.72
CA LYS A 21 -1.62 -13.96 -9.95
C LYS A 21 -0.78 -12.70 -10.17
N ARG A 22 -1.42 -11.61 -10.60
CA ARG A 22 -0.81 -10.29 -10.85
C ARG A 22 -0.53 -9.52 -9.56
N VAL A 23 -1.20 -9.87 -8.45
CA VAL A 23 -1.02 -9.20 -7.16
C VAL A 23 0.25 -9.72 -6.48
N PHE A 24 1.04 -8.77 -5.97
CA PHE A 24 2.17 -9.04 -5.09
C PHE A 24 2.32 -7.90 -4.06
N ILE A 25 2.90 -8.20 -2.91
CA ILE A 25 3.21 -7.24 -1.85
C ILE A 25 4.69 -6.86 -1.94
N TYR A 26 4.98 -5.57 -1.87
CA TYR A 26 6.32 -5.01 -1.98
C TYR A 26 6.53 -3.93 -0.93
N GLY A 27 7.56 -4.07 -0.09
CA GLY A 27 7.75 -3.13 1.01
C GLY A 27 8.97 -3.44 1.86
N GLN A 28 9.23 -2.57 2.82
CA GLN A 28 10.32 -2.75 3.79
C GLN A 28 9.85 -3.72 4.88
N ASP A 29 10.63 -4.78 5.12
CA ASP A 29 10.37 -5.81 6.13
C ASP A 29 9.03 -6.57 6.00
N VAL A 30 8.31 -6.44 4.88
CA VAL A 30 7.02 -7.12 4.63
C VAL A 30 7.19 -8.64 4.42
N GLY A 31 8.35 -9.05 3.93
CA GLY A 31 8.68 -10.42 3.58
C GLY A 31 9.44 -11.18 4.67
N GLY A 32 9.81 -12.42 4.36
CA GLY A 32 10.57 -13.28 5.28
C GLY A 32 9.80 -13.60 6.57
N THR A 33 10.51 -13.66 7.68
CA THR A 33 9.94 -13.99 9.01
C THR A 33 9.41 -12.78 9.77
N PHE A 34 9.74 -11.56 9.33
CA PHE A 34 9.39 -10.34 10.06
C PHE A 34 7.91 -9.97 9.89
N GLY A 35 7.41 -9.97 8.65
CA GLY A 35 5.98 -9.84 8.35
C GLY A 35 5.40 -8.44 8.50
N GLY A 36 6.19 -7.40 8.24
CA GLY A 36 5.81 -5.99 8.34
C GLY A 36 6.09 -5.40 9.72
N ALA A 37 6.25 -4.08 9.79
CA ALA A 37 6.48 -3.34 11.02
C ALA A 37 5.35 -3.54 12.03
N PHE A 38 4.11 -3.49 11.55
CA PHE A 38 2.89 -3.70 12.34
C PHE A 38 2.37 -5.14 12.31
N LYS A 39 3.08 -6.08 11.66
CA LYS A 39 2.64 -7.48 11.47
C LYS A 39 1.47 -7.68 10.50
N ALA A 40 1.20 -6.69 9.64
CA ALA A 40 0.14 -6.73 8.64
C ALA A 40 0.36 -7.79 7.53
N THR A 41 1.59 -8.28 7.33
CA THR A 41 1.92 -9.30 6.33
C THR A 41 2.47 -10.59 6.95
N LYS A 42 2.30 -10.76 8.27
CA LYS A 42 2.86 -11.89 9.02
C LYS A 42 2.41 -13.23 8.48
N GLY A 43 3.38 -14.03 8.01
CA GLY A 43 3.16 -15.37 7.47
C GLY A 43 2.88 -15.42 5.97
N LEU A 44 2.55 -14.29 5.33
CA LEU A 44 2.17 -14.27 3.92
C LEU A 44 3.33 -14.65 3.00
N ALA A 45 4.57 -14.30 3.35
CA ALA A 45 5.74 -14.71 2.56
C ALA A 45 5.96 -16.24 2.52
N LYS A 46 5.52 -16.95 3.57
CA LYS A 46 5.54 -18.41 3.63
C LYS A 46 4.41 -19.02 2.81
N GLU A 47 3.21 -18.43 2.88
CA GLU A 47 2.03 -18.90 2.15
C GLU A 47 2.10 -18.61 0.65
N PHE A 48 2.71 -17.48 0.26
CA PHE A 48 2.83 -17.02 -1.11
C PHE A 48 4.30 -16.74 -1.50
N PRO A 49 5.14 -17.79 -1.64
CA PRO A 49 6.55 -17.63 -1.99
C PRO A 49 6.72 -16.83 -3.29
N GLY A 50 7.65 -15.87 -3.28
CA GLY A 50 7.95 -15.02 -4.44
C GLY A 50 6.98 -13.86 -4.70
N ARG A 51 5.96 -13.67 -3.86
CA ARG A 51 4.99 -12.55 -4.02
C ARG A 51 4.82 -11.65 -2.80
N VAL A 52 5.64 -11.84 -1.78
CA VAL A 52 5.76 -10.91 -0.64
C VAL A 52 7.24 -10.60 -0.50
N LEU A 53 7.63 -9.44 -1.02
CA LEU A 53 9.00 -9.14 -1.40
C LEU A 53 9.54 -7.96 -0.60
N ASN A 54 10.70 -8.15 0.03
CA ASN A 54 11.40 -7.08 0.75
C ASN A 54 12.10 -6.13 -0.22
N THR A 55 12.18 -4.87 0.17
CA THR A 55 12.94 -3.83 -0.53
C THR A 55 14.11 -3.33 0.30
N PRO A 56 15.13 -2.71 -0.32
CA PRO A 56 15.97 -1.75 0.37
C PRO A 56 15.14 -0.59 0.96
N ILE A 57 15.71 0.15 1.91
CA ILE A 57 15.12 1.37 2.45
C ILE A 57 15.32 2.50 1.42
N SER A 58 14.42 2.58 0.45
CA SER A 58 14.38 3.62 -0.57
C SER A 58 12.96 3.71 -1.14
N GLU A 59 12.15 4.59 -0.57
CA GLU A 59 10.73 4.71 -0.88
C GLU A 59 10.49 5.15 -2.32
N ASP A 60 11.29 6.09 -2.83
CA ASP A 60 11.20 6.55 -4.22
C ASP A 60 11.48 5.40 -5.20
N ALA A 61 12.58 4.66 -5.02
CA ALA A 61 12.93 3.54 -5.89
C ALA A 61 11.89 2.40 -5.78
N MET A 62 11.38 2.14 -4.57
CA MET A 62 10.34 1.15 -4.31
C MET A 62 9.06 1.47 -5.08
N VAL A 63 8.54 2.69 -4.96
CA VAL A 63 7.32 3.10 -5.66
C VAL A 63 7.55 3.16 -7.17
N GLY A 64 8.67 3.72 -7.63
CA GLY A 64 9.00 3.76 -9.06
C GLY A 64 9.07 2.36 -9.71
N THR A 65 9.66 1.39 -9.00
CA THR A 65 9.71 -0.01 -9.45
C THR A 65 8.31 -0.63 -9.50
N ALA A 66 7.46 -0.37 -8.50
CA ALA A 66 6.08 -0.84 -8.47
C ALA A 66 5.25 -0.23 -9.60
N ILE A 67 5.41 1.06 -9.91
CA ILE A 67 4.76 1.71 -11.06
C ILE A 67 5.17 1.01 -12.36
N GLY A 68 6.46 0.74 -12.56
CA GLY A 68 6.94 -0.01 -13.73
C GLY A 68 6.29 -1.40 -13.84
N ALA A 69 6.22 -2.15 -12.73
CA ALA A 69 5.53 -3.44 -12.71
C ALA A 69 4.03 -3.32 -13.03
N ALA A 70 3.36 -2.28 -12.52
CA ALA A 70 1.94 -2.03 -12.77
C ALA A 70 1.68 -1.75 -14.27
N LEU A 71 2.55 -0.98 -14.91
CA LEU A 71 2.49 -0.71 -16.35
C LEU A 71 2.70 -1.98 -17.19
N GLU A 72 3.48 -2.94 -16.69
CA GLU A 72 3.66 -4.26 -17.30
C GLU A 72 2.54 -5.27 -16.92
N GLY A 73 1.43 -4.79 -16.37
CA GLY A 73 0.22 -5.58 -16.12
C GLY A 73 0.14 -6.25 -14.73
N MET A 74 1.05 -5.91 -13.81
CA MET A 74 0.96 -6.37 -12.41
C MET A 74 0.05 -5.47 -11.58
N ARG A 75 -0.28 -5.90 -10.35
CA ARG A 75 -1.11 -5.14 -9.40
C ARG A 75 -0.43 -5.06 -8.02
N PRO A 76 0.65 -4.27 -7.90
CA PRO A 76 1.41 -4.17 -6.66
C PRO A 76 0.61 -3.56 -5.51
N ILE A 77 0.76 -4.17 -4.34
CA ILE A 77 0.43 -3.60 -3.04
C ILE A 77 1.75 -3.14 -2.41
N VAL A 78 1.99 -1.83 -2.42
CA VAL A 78 3.18 -1.24 -1.81
C VAL A 78 2.89 -0.89 -0.35
N GLU A 79 3.69 -1.36 0.60
CA GLU A 79 3.60 -0.97 2.01
C GLU A 79 4.70 0.04 2.35
N MET A 80 4.29 1.25 2.73
CA MET A 80 5.17 2.18 3.44
C MET A 80 5.19 1.79 4.91
N GLN A 81 6.36 1.86 5.57
CA GLN A 81 6.44 1.51 6.98
C GLN A 81 5.61 2.47 7.84
N PHE A 82 5.63 3.76 7.50
CA PHE A 82 4.79 4.82 8.07
C PHE A 82 4.40 5.79 6.96
N ALA A 83 3.22 6.40 7.07
CA ALA A 83 2.73 7.37 6.10
C ALA A 83 3.71 8.53 5.88
N ASP A 84 4.41 8.97 6.92
CA ASP A 84 5.40 10.04 6.90
C ASP A 84 6.49 9.81 5.82
N PHE A 85 6.93 8.57 5.62
CA PHE A 85 8.01 8.24 4.68
C PHE A 85 7.56 8.25 3.22
N SER A 86 6.25 8.27 2.96
CA SER A 86 5.72 8.50 1.61
C SER A 86 6.13 9.88 1.05
N SER A 87 6.51 10.83 1.91
CA SER A 87 7.11 12.11 1.52
C SER A 87 8.35 11.96 0.61
N ILE A 88 9.13 10.88 0.81
CA ILE A 88 10.33 10.58 0.00
C ILE A 88 9.94 10.14 -1.42
N ALA A 89 8.78 9.50 -1.59
CA ALA A 89 8.29 9.00 -2.87
C ALA A 89 7.28 9.93 -3.57
N LEU A 90 7.09 11.17 -3.09
CA LEU A 90 6.04 12.07 -3.59
C LEU A 90 6.10 12.26 -5.10
N ASN A 91 7.30 12.43 -5.67
CA ASN A 91 7.41 12.61 -7.12
C ASN A 91 6.90 11.39 -7.90
N GLN A 92 7.17 10.17 -7.41
CA GLN A 92 6.67 8.94 -8.02
C GLN A 92 5.15 8.84 -7.92
N ILE A 93 4.60 9.10 -6.74
CA ILE A 93 3.17 8.99 -6.48
C ILE A 93 2.40 10.04 -7.29
N LEU A 94 2.78 11.32 -7.17
CA LEU A 94 2.04 12.42 -7.76
C LEU A 94 2.26 12.51 -9.27
N ASN A 95 3.51 12.63 -9.70
CA ASN A 95 3.83 12.95 -11.08
C ASN A 95 3.91 11.69 -11.96
N ASN A 96 4.40 10.57 -11.43
CA ASN A 96 4.58 9.36 -12.26
C ASN A 96 3.38 8.43 -12.27
N ALA A 97 2.70 8.22 -11.13
CA ALA A 97 1.48 7.43 -11.06
C ALA A 97 0.24 8.29 -11.31
N GLY A 98 -0.01 9.32 -10.49
CA GLY A 98 -1.25 10.11 -10.52
C GLY A 98 -1.53 10.77 -11.87
N THR A 99 -0.52 11.39 -12.50
CA THR A 99 -0.73 12.02 -13.81
C THR A 99 -0.59 11.06 -15.01
N HIS A 100 -0.25 9.79 -14.79
CA HIS A 100 0.15 8.89 -15.89
C HIS A 100 -0.96 8.73 -16.93
N TYR A 101 -2.16 8.38 -16.47
CA TYR A 101 -3.31 8.16 -17.34
C TYR A 101 -3.62 9.40 -18.17
N TRP A 102 -3.58 10.59 -17.56
CA TRP A 102 -3.80 11.84 -18.29
C TRP A 102 -2.73 12.09 -19.36
N ARG A 103 -1.46 11.72 -19.10
CA ARG A 103 -0.34 11.94 -20.04
C ARG A 103 -0.30 10.89 -21.15
N THR A 104 -0.76 9.66 -20.92
CA THR A 104 -0.48 8.52 -21.81
C THR A 104 -1.70 7.68 -22.18
N ASN A 105 -2.85 7.90 -21.54
CA ASN A 105 -4.04 7.06 -21.63
C ASN A 105 -3.81 5.60 -21.18
N ILE A 106 -2.84 5.38 -20.28
CA ILE A 106 -2.52 4.09 -19.67
C ILE A 106 -2.73 4.21 -18.16
N SER A 107 -3.51 3.31 -17.57
CA SER A 107 -3.75 3.31 -16.12
C SER A 107 -2.59 2.65 -15.36
N VAL A 108 -2.42 3.02 -14.09
CA VAL A 108 -1.36 2.50 -13.20
C VAL A 108 -2.04 1.81 -12.00
N PRO A 109 -2.31 0.49 -12.08
CA PRO A 109 -3.01 -0.25 -11.04
C PRO A 109 -2.09 -0.54 -9.85
N ILE A 110 -1.91 0.45 -8.98
CA ILE A 110 -1.06 0.38 -7.78
C ILE A 110 -1.85 0.79 -6.54
N THR A 111 -1.73 0.01 -5.47
CA THR A 111 -2.24 0.38 -4.15
C THR A 111 -1.08 0.63 -3.20
N ILE A 112 -1.00 1.84 -2.63
CA ILE A 112 0.03 2.23 -1.68
C ILE A 112 -0.59 2.32 -0.29
N ARG A 113 -0.26 1.36 0.57
CA ARG A 113 -0.71 1.30 1.97
C ARG A 113 0.18 2.17 2.84
N LEU A 114 -0.47 3.05 3.61
CA LEU A 114 0.14 4.05 4.47
C LEU A 114 -0.41 3.91 5.90
N PRO A 115 0.32 3.23 6.82
CA PRO A 115 0.04 3.31 8.25
C PRO A 115 0.13 4.77 8.72
N SER A 116 -1.02 5.38 9.01
CA SER A 116 -1.22 6.81 9.21
C SER A 116 -1.74 7.12 10.61
N GLY A 117 -1.65 8.39 11.02
CA GLY A 117 -2.26 8.88 12.25
C GLY A 117 -1.40 8.70 13.51
N GLY A 118 -1.84 9.32 14.61
CA GLY A 118 -1.07 9.40 15.84
C GLY A 118 -1.25 8.17 16.74
N THR A 119 -0.15 7.70 17.32
CA THR A 119 -0.18 6.77 18.47
C THR A 119 0.81 7.24 19.54
N LYS A 120 0.56 6.83 20.80
CA LYS A 120 1.33 7.32 21.95
C LYS A 120 2.81 6.95 21.79
N GLY A 121 3.67 7.98 21.76
CA GLY A 121 5.13 7.82 21.73
C GLY A 121 5.76 7.71 20.33
N SER A 122 4.98 7.78 19.25
CA SER A 122 5.51 7.70 17.88
C SER A 122 6.30 8.93 17.42
N GLY A 123 6.07 10.08 18.04
CA GLY A 123 6.79 11.32 17.69
C GLY A 123 6.37 11.89 16.32
N PRO A 124 7.03 12.99 15.89
CA PRO A 124 6.58 13.82 14.76
C PRO A 124 6.84 13.22 13.38
N PHE A 125 7.67 12.18 13.26
CA PHE A 125 8.06 11.53 12.00
C PHE A 125 7.40 10.15 11.79
N HIS A 126 6.42 9.82 12.62
CA HIS A 126 5.68 8.55 12.53
C HIS A 126 4.20 8.73 12.82
N SER A 127 3.67 9.95 12.77
CA SER A 127 2.32 10.27 13.26
C SER A 127 1.53 11.20 12.34
N GLN A 128 2.04 11.46 11.14
CA GLN A 128 1.39 12.37 10.22
C GLN A 128 0.17 11.74 9.56
N SER A 129 -0.78 12.59 9.22
CA SER A 129 -1.98 12.28 8.44
C SER A 129 -1.78 12.84 7.04
N MET A 130 -1.40 11.97 6.10
CA MET A 130 -1.02 12.37 4.74
C MET A 130 -2.20 12.43 3.76
N GLU A 131 -3.39 11.97 4.19
CA GLU A 131 -4.58 11.87 3.34
C GLU A 131 -4.98 13.22 2.74
N SER A 132 -4.84 14.31 3.50
CA SER A 132 -5.15 15.66 3.00
C SER A 132 -4.19 16.08 1.90
N LEU A 133 -2.89 15.77 2.01
CA LEU A 133 -1.93 16.07 0.96
C LEU A 133 -2.31 15.35 -0.33
N TYR A 134 -2.53 14.04 -0.25
CA TYR A 134 -2.84 13.22 -1.43
C TYR A 134 -4.20 13.56 -2.05
N ALA A 135 -5.21 13.90 -1.24
CA ALA A 135 -6.55 14.25 -1.74
C ALA A 135 -6.56 15.56 -2.55
N HIS A 136 -5.55 16.43 -2.42
CA HIS A 136 -5.43 17.65 -3.22
C HIS A 136 -4.85 17.42 -4.62
N TYR A 137 -4.27 16.25 -4.90
CA TYR A 137 -3.64 15.96 -6.19
C TYR A 137 -4.58 15.13 -7.09
N PRO A 138 -4.92 15.62 -8.29
CA PRO A 138 -5.74 14.87 -9.24
C PRO A 138 -5.08 13.56 -9.70
N GLY A 139 -5.90 12.58 -10.06
CA GLY A 139 -5.44 11.28 -10.57
C GLY A 139 -5.09 10.26 -9.48
N LEU A 140 -5.26 10.63 -8.20
CA LEU A 140 -5.17 9.72 -7.06
C LEU A 140 -6.55 9.47 -6.47
N ILE A 141 -6.75 8.23 -6.01
CA ILE A 141 -7.90 7.86 -5.18
C ILE A 141 -7.38 7.69 -3.76
N VAL A 142 -8.01 8.35 -2.78
CA VAL A 142 -7.61 8.27 -1.37
C VAL A 142 -8.68 7.54 -0.58
N MET A 143 -8.27 6.51 0.16
CA MET A 143 -9.13 5.66 0.97
C MET A 143 -8.65 5.65 2.42
N THR A 144 -9.55 5.88 3.37
CA THR A 144 -9.25 5.95 4.82
C THR A 144 -10.20 5.02 5.61
N PRO A 145 -9.94 3.69 5.66
CA PRO A 145 -10.76 2.74 6.42
C PRO A 145 -10.83 3.06 7.92
N ALA A 146 -12.03 3.06 8.51
CA ALA A 146 -12.25 3.38 9.93
C ALA A 146 -12.65 2.16 10.79
N THR A 147 -13.24 1.13 10.17
CA THR A 147 -13.71 -0.08 10.86
C THR A 147 -12.95 -1.34 10.42
N VAL A 148 -13.13 -2.45 11.13
CA VAL A 148 -12.59 -3.76 10.73
C VAL A 148 -13.15 -4.21 9.38
N GLU A 149 -14.44 -3.92 9.13
CA GLU A 149 -15.08 -4.24 7.86
C GLU A 149 -14.48 -3.40 6.73
N ASP A 150 -14.37 -2.07 6.93
CA ASP A 150 -13.73 -1.16 5.98
C ASP A 150 -12.32 -1.63 5.64
N ALA A 151 -11.54 -2.00 6.66
CA ALA A 151 -10.15 -2.41 6.50
C ALA A 151 -9.98 -3.65 5.60
N TYR A 152 -11.00 -4.52 5.58
CA TYR A 152 -11.02 -5.71 4.73
C TYR A 152 -11.56 -5.39 3.33
N THR A 153 -12.75 -4.79 3.25
CA THR A 153 -13.48 -4.60 1.98
C THR A 153 -12.83 -3.51 1.14
N MET A 154 -12.48 -2.37 1.74
CA MET A 154 -11.86 -1.26 1.01
C MET A 154 -10.48 -1.63 0.48
N LEU A 155 -9.71 -2.49 1.15
CA LEU A 155 -8.42 -2.94 0.61
C LEU A 155 -8.61 -3.83 -0.63
N ILE A 156 -9.64 -4.67 -0.64
CA ILE A 156 -9.99 -5.47 -1.82
C ILE A 156 -10.39 -4.56 -2.97
N ASP A 157 -11.24 -3.57 -2.69
CA ASP A 157 -11.69 -2.58 -3.69
C ASP A 157 -10.52 -1.74 -4.20
N ALA A 158 -9.62 -1.30 -3.32
CA ALA A 158 -8.43 -0.53 -3.67
C ALA A 158 -7.54 -1.26 -4.68
N VAL A 159 -7.36 -2.57 -4.51
CA VAL A 159 -6.54 -3.39 -5.42
C VAL A 159 -7.29 -3.74 -6.70
N ALA A 160 -8.63 -3.71 -6.71
CA ALA A 160 -9.45 -3.93 -7.89
C ALA A 160 -9.53 -2.71 -8.83
N ILE A 161 -9.26 -1.50 -8.30
CA ILE A 161 -9.22 -0.25 -9.07
C ILE A 161 -7.97 -0.20 -9.97
N ASP A 162 -8.13 0.23 -11.22
CA ASP A 162 -7.04 0.29 -12.20
C ASP A 162 -6.16 1.54 -12.09
N ASP A 163 -6.59 2.55 -11.33
CA ASP A 163 -5.87 3.79 -11.09
C ASP A 163 -5.13 3.79 -9.74
N PRO A 164 -4.17 4.71 -9.50
CA PRO A 164 -3.41 4.73 -8.26
C PRO A 164 -4.27 5.01 -7.02
N VAL A 165 -4.20 4.10 -6.05
CA VAL A 165 -4.91 4.22 -4.76
C VAL A 165 -3.92 4.44 -3.62
N ILE A 166 -4.18 5.48 -2.82
CA ILE A 166 -3.53 5.73 -1.53
C ILE A 166 -4.46 5.22 -0.43
N TYR A 167 -4.01 4.17 0.26
CA TYR A 167 -4.77 3.50 1.29
C TYR A 167 -4.22 3.84 2.68
N CYS A 168 -4.83 4.82 3.33
CA CYS A 168 -4.43 5.36 4.63
C CYS A 168 -5.09 4.57 5.78
N GLU A 169 -4.38 3.58 6.32
CA GLU A 169 -4.83 2.74 7.42
C GLU A 169 -4.37 3.30 8.77
N HIS A 170 -5.23 3.35 9.79
CA HIS A 170 -4.82 3.84 11.11
C HIS A 170 -4.01 2.77 11.85
N LYS A 171 -2.85 3.16 12.39
CA LYS A 171 -1.92 2.32 13.17
C LYS A 171 -2.42 1.98 14.58
#